data_AF-A0A1B2AER8-F1
#
_entry.id   AF-A0A1B2AER8-F1
#
_cell.length_a   1.000
_cell.length_b   1.000
_cell.length_c   1.000
_cell.angle_alpha   90.00
_cell.angle_beta   90.00
_cell.angle_gamma   90.00
#
_symmetry.space_group_name_H-M   'P 1'
#
loop_
_entity.id
_entity.type
_entity.pdbx_description
1 polymer ?
#
loop_
_entity_poly.entity_id
_entity_poly.type
_entity_poly.pdbx_seq_one_letter_code
_entity_poly.pdbx_strand_id
1 'polypeptide(L)'
;MNTHDPGFDASVDDLSSADAVAPQQQSLTDDVFALLDDGRTLVETEIQFQKTRAAFAFDRGKSGAAFGVVAFALFHLALVALVVGAVIALTPVIGAWGATAVVVGILVIAGLWFALAAKRKFARLAAAYAETRE
;
A
#
# COMPACT_ATOMS: atom_id res chain seq x y z
N MET A 1 -72.58 0.48 -46.53
CA MET A 1 -73.37 -0.61 -47.14
C MET A 1 -72.36 -1.59 -47.73
N ASN A 2 -72.41 -2.85 -47.29
CA ASN A 2 -71.52 -3.98 -47.64
C ASN A 2 -71.31 -4.12 -49.16
N THR A 3 -70.21 -4.71 -49.68
CA THR A 3 -70.04 -6.16 -49.79
C THR A 3 -68.58 -6.63 -49.92
N HIS A 4 -68.30 -7.77 -49.27
CA HIS A 4 -67.16 -8.68 -49.41
C HIS A 4 -66.99 -9.24 -50.85
N ASP A 5 -65.75 -9.59 -51.26
CA ASP A 5 -65.39 -10.91 -51.82
C ASP A 5 -63.85 -11.10 -51.91
N PRO A 6 -63.29 -12.33 -51.99
CA PRO A 6 -62.04 -12.71 -51.37
C PRO A 6 -60.96 -12.99 -52.43
N GLY A 7 -59.71 -12.82 -52.05
CA GLY A 7 -58.59 -13.13 -52.93
C GLY A 7 -57.41 -13.56 -52.10
N PHE A 8 -57.39 -14.84 -51.75
CA PHE A 8 -56.12 -15.53 -51.52
C PHE A 8 -55.33 -15.46 -52.84
N ASP A 9 -54.44 -14.47 -52.97
CA ASP A 9 -53.33 -14.53 -53.90
C ASP A 9 -52.06 -14.73 -53.07
N ALA A 10 -51.59 -15.97 -53.10
CA ALA A 10 -50.34 -16.40 -52.55
C ALA A 10 -49.20 -15.89 -53.45
N SER A 11 -48.72 -14.67 -53.22
CA SER A 11 -47.42 -14.24 -53.72
C SER A 11 -46.38 -14.54 -52.64
N VAL A 12 -45.67 -15.63 -52.86
CA VAL A 12 -44.66 -16.27 -52.01
C VAL A 12 -43.32 -15.51 -52.05
N ASP A 13 -43.36 -14.17 -52.07
CA ASP A 13 -42.24 -13.34 -52.57
C ASP A 13 -41.74 -12.28 -51.58
N ASP A 14 -41.88 -12.50 -50.27
CA ASP A 14 -41.24 -11.65 -49.24
C ASP A 14 -40.34 -12.45 -48.29
N LEU A 15 -39.61 -13.42 -48.85
CA LEU A 15 -38.52 -14.13 -48.18
C LEU A 15 -37.20 -13.87 -48.91
N SER A 16 -36.84 -12.61 -49.06
CA SER A 16 -35.48 -12.24 -49.50
C SER A 16 -35.07 -10.97 -48.79
N SER A 17 -34.04 -11.09 -47.94
CA SER A 17 -33.33 -9.98 -47.28
C SER A 17 -33.87 -9.52 -45.93
N ALA A 18 -34.03 -10.45 -44.99
CA ALA A 18 -33.74 -10.14 -43.59
C ALA A 18 -32.58 -11.02 -43.17
N ASP A 19 -31.44 -10.37 -42.97
CA ASP A 19 -30.16 -10.90 -42.55
C ASP A 19 -30.28 -12.14 -41.69
N ALA A 20 -29.51 -13.16 -42.08
CA ALA A 20 -29.11 -14.22 -41.17
C ALA A 20 -28.52 -13.56 -39.91
N VAL A 21 -29.33 -13.50 -38.85
CA VAL A 21 -28.85 -13.26 -37.49
C VAL A 21 -28.02 -14.49 -37.14
N ALA A 22 -26.75 -14.46 -37.57
CA ALA A 22 -25.73 -15.29 -36.99
C ALA A 22 -25.79 -15.00 -35.48
N PRO A 23 -25.96 -16.01 -34.61
CA PRO A 23 -25.78 -15.79 -33.20
C PRO A 23 -24.31 -15.42 -33.06
N GLN A 24 -24.05 -14.12 -32.91
CA GLN A 24 -22.74 -13.63 -32.52
C GLN A 24 -22.55 -14.20 -31.12
N GLN A 25 -21.93 -15.38 -31.05
CA GLN A 25 -21.29 -15.92 -29.87
C GLN A 25 -20.10 -15.00 -29.59
N GLN A 26 -20.38 -13.75 -29.24
CA GLN A 26 -19.44 -12.92 -28.51
C GLN A 26 -19.27 -13.65 -27.19
N SER A 27 -18.11 -14.27 -27.08
CA SER A 27 -17.84 -15.26 -26.06
C SER A 27 -17.83 -14.55 -24.71
N LEU A 28 -18.43 -15.16 -23.69
CA LEU A 28 -18.34 -14.66 -22.31
C LEU A 28 -16.88 -14.54 -21.85
N THR A 29 -15.95 -15.26 -22.49
CA THR A 29 -14.52 -15.07 -22.28
C THR A 29 -14.04 -13.71 -22.75
N ASP A 30 -14.60 -13.18 -23.84
CA ASP A 30 -14.26 -11.86 -24.37
C ASP A 30 -14.80 -10.75 -23.46
N ASP A 31 -15.99 -10.95 -22.86
CA ASP A 31 -16.53 -10.04 -21.85
C ASP A 31 -15.70 -10.04 -20.56
N VAL A 32 -15.19 -11.21 -20.13
CA VAL A 32 -14.27 -11.30 -18.98
C VAL A 32 -12.93 -10.64 -19.30
N PHE A 33 -12.43 -10.78 -20.53
CA PHE A 33 -11.23 -10.07 -20.99
C PHE A 33 -11.45 -8.55 -21.05
N ALA A 34 -12.63 -8.10 -21.49
CA ALA A 34 -12.99 -6.68 -21.53
C ALA A 34 -13.12 -6.10 -20.11
N LEU A 35 -13.75 -6.82 -19.17
CA LEU A 35 -13.84 -6.42 -17.76
C LEU A 35 -12.47 -6.42 -17.05
N LEU A 36 -11.56 -7.33 -17.46
CA LEU A 36 -10.20 -7.38 -16.95
C LEU A 36 -9.36 -6.20 -17.45
N ASP A 37 -9.53 -5.81 -18.70
CA ASP A 37 -8.83 -4.67 -19.30
C ASP A 37 -9.37 -3.33 -18.78
N ASP A 38 -10.68 -3.21 -18.57
CA ASP A 38 -11.31 -2.07 -17.91
C ASP A 38 -10.91 -1.95 -16.43
N GLY A 39 -10.84 -3.09 -15.72
CA GLY A 39 -10.39 -3.16 -14.33
C GLY A 39 -8.93 -2.74 -14.16
N ARG A 40 -8.06 -3.09 -15.12
CA ARG A 40 -6.65 -2.67 -15.13
C ARG A 40 -6.52 -1.15 -15.24
N THR A 41 -7.35 -0.52 -16.06
CA THR A 41 -7.36 0.93 -16.26
C THR A 41 -7.83 1.68 -15.01
N LEU A 42 -8.81 1.14 -14.28
CA LEU A 42 -9.25 1.69 -12.98
C LEU A 42 -8.16 1.56 -11.90
N VAL A 43 -7.47 0.41 -11.84
CA VAL A 43 -6.38 0.18 -10.87
C VAL A 43 -5.20 1.11 -11.12
N GLU A 44 -4.83 1.32 -12.39
CA GLU A 44 -3.76 2.27 -12.74
C GLU A 44 -4.13 3.70 -12.28
N THR A 45 -5.41 4.07 -12.39
CA THR A 45 -5.88 5.41 -12.01
C THR A 45 -5.82 5.64 -10.50
N GLU A 46 -6.19 4.64 -9.69
CA GLU A 46 -6.14 4.75 -8.22
C GLU A 46 -4.70 4.72 -7.67
N ILE A 47 -3.81 3.94 -8.30
CA ILE A 47 -2.39 3.88 -7.95
C ILE A 47 -1.73 5.24 -8.16
N GLN A 48 -2.00 5.92 -9.27
CA GLN A 48 -1.44 7.24 -9.54
C GLN A 48 -1.97 8.30 -8.54
N PHE A 49 -3.21 8.16 -8.08
CA PHE A 49 -3.80 9.05 -7.07
C PHE A 49 -3.16 8.87 -5.67
N GLN A 50 -2.98 7.62 -5.24
CA GLN A 50 -2.28 7.27 -3.98
C GLN A 50 -0.80 7.67 -4.03
N LYS A 51 -0.13 7.48 -5.17
CA LYS A 51 1.26 7.89 -5.40
C LYS A 51 1.43 9.40 -5.33
N THR A 52 0.47 10.16 -5.83
CA THR A 52 0.48 11.64 -5.76
C THR A 52 0.29 12.10 -4.32
N ARG A 53 -0.59 11.49 -3.53
CA ARG A 53 -0.79 11.83 -2.11
C ARG A 53 0.45 11.51 -1.26
N ALA A 54 1.11 10.39 -1.53
CA ALA A 54 2.39 10.02 -0.92
C ALA A 54 3.52 11.00 -1.33
N ALA A 55 3.62 11.33 -2.61
CA ALA A 55 4.59 12.30 -3.11
C ALA A 55 4.38 13.70 -2.52
N PHE A 56 3.13 14.14 -2.36
CA PHE A 56 2.80 15.45 -1.78
C PHE A 56 3.13 15.53 -0.28
N ALA A 57 2.97 14.42 0.45
CA ALA A 57 3.42 14.31 1.84
C ALA A 57 4.96 14.32 1.96
N PHE A 58 5.65 13.68 1.01
CA PHE A 58 7.11 13.70 0.92
C PHE A 58 7.67 15.08 0.58
N ASP A 59 7.03 15.80 -0.36
CA ASP A 59 7.53 17.10 -0.84
C ASP A 59 7.39 18.19 0.24
N ARG A 60 6.28 18.20 1.00
CA ARG A 60 6.14 19.02 2.21
C ARG A 60 7.01 18.55 3.38
N GLY A 61 7.44 17.29 3.35
CA GLY A 61 8.35 16.70 4.32
C GLY A 61 9.80 17.10 4.11
N LYS A 62 10.20 17.66 2.97
CA LYS A 62 11.61 17.93 2.65
C LYS A 62 12.30 18.89 3.62
N SER A 63 11.61 19.94 4.07
CA SER A 63 12.14 20.87 5.09
C SER A 63 12.15 20.22 6.48
N GLY A 64 11.09 19.52 6.86
CA GLY A 64 10.99 18.82 8.14
C GLY A 64 11.95 17.62 8.27
N ALA A 65 12.21 16.91 7.18
CA ALA A 65 13.11 15.77 7.11
C ALA A 65 14.56 16.22 7.28
N ALA A 66 14.95 17.36 6.71
CA ALA A 66 16.28 17.93 6.93
C ALA A 66 16.50 18.26 8.42
N PHE A 67 15.55 18.93 9.08
CA PHE A 67 15.62 19.17 10.52
C PHE A 67 15.60 17.88 11.33
N GLY A 68 14.81 16.87 10.92
CA GLY A 68 14.79 15.56 11.56
C GLY A 68 16.13 14.83 11.49
N VAL A 69 16.82 14.87 10.34
CA VAL A 69 18.16 14.30 10.16
C VAL A 69 19.17 15.03 11.05
N VAL A 70 19.16 16.35 11.06
CA VAL A 70 20.06 17.15 11.91
C VAL A 70 19.81 16.87 13.39
N ALA A 71 18.54 16.87 13.83
CA ALA A 71 18.17 16.57 15.21
C ALA A 71 18.59 15.14 15.61
N PHE A 72 18.37 14.14 14.74
CA PHE A 72 18.82 12.78 14.98
C PHE A 72 20.35 12.69 15.07
N ALA A 73 21.08 13.36 14.19
CA ALA A 73 22.54 13.40 14.23
C ALA A 73 23.06 14.02 15.54
N LEU A 74 22.49 15.16 15.96
CA LEU A 74 22.83 15.80 17.23
C LEU A 74 22.49 14.92 18.44
N PHE A 75 21.30 14.31 18.44
CA PHE A 75 20.88 13.39 19.48
C PHE A 75 21.80 12.17 19.58
N HIS A 76 22.20 11.61 18.43
CA HIS A 76 23.15 10.51 18.37
C HIS A 76 24.52 10.92 18.94
N LEU A 77 25.03 12.09 18.56
CA LEU A 77 26.28 12.62 19.08
C LEU A 77 26.22 12.84 20.60
N ALA A 78 25.10 13.39 21.10
CA ALA A 78 24.86 13.56 22.52
C ALA A 78 24.82 12.21 23.27
N LEU A 79 24.23 11.18 22.68
CA LEU A 79 24.18 9.83 23.26
C LEU A 79 25.58 9.21 23.35
N VAL A 80 26.42 9.36 22.31
CA VAL A 80 27.82 8.91 22.35
C VAL A 80 28.61 9.67 23.43
N ALA A 81 28.48 11.00 23.48
CA ALA A 81 29.13 11.82 24.50
C ALA A 81 28.68 11.43 25.92
N LEU A 82 27.39 11.13 26.12
CA LEU A 82 26.84 10.65 27.38
C LEU A 82 27.45 9.31 27.79
N VAL A 83 27.58 8.36 26.86
CA VAL A 83 28.23 7.05 27.12
C VAL A 83 29.68 7.25 27.54
N VAL A 84 30.45 8.06 26.81
CA VAL A 84 31.85 8.35 27.14
C VAL A 84 31.95 9.02 28.51
N GLY A 85 31.13 10.04 28.76
CA GLY A 85 31.10 10.75 30.04
C GLY A 85 30.72 9.84 31.22
N ALA A 86 29.74 8.96 31.04
CA ALA A 86 29.33 7.99 32.06
C ALA A 86 30.46 7.00 32.40
N VAL A 87 31.17 6.48 31.40
CA VAL A 87 32.32 5.58 31.62
C VAL A 87 33.41 6.31 32.39
N ILE A 88 33.78 7.55 32.01
CA ILE A 88 34.79 8.33 32.71
C ILE A 88 34.37 8.61 34.16
N ALA A 89 33.11 9.00 34.38
CA ALA A 89 32.57 9.31 35.71
C ALA A 89 32.54 8.08 36.63
N LEU A 90 32.28 6.89 36.09
CA LEU A 90 32.14 5.66 36.87
C LEU A 90 33.47 4.90 37.06
N THR A 91 34.44 5.14 36.17
CA THR A 91 35.79 4.55 36.23
C THR A 91 36.48 4.72 37.60
N PRO A 92 36.48 5.88 38.28
CA PRO A 92 37.15 6.01 39.58
C PRO A 92 36.47 5.21 40.70
N VAL A 93 35.22 4.78 40.53
CA VAL A 93 34.47 4.05 41.56
C VAL A 93 34.65 2.54 41.43
N ILE A 94 34.56 2.00 40.20
CA ILE A 94 34.53 0.54 39.95
C ILE A 94 35.56 0.07 38.92
N GLY A 95 36.46 0.96 38.47
CA GLY A 95 37.45 0.69 37.44
C GLY A 95 36.87 0.74 36.01
N ALA A 96 37.77 0.82 35.02
CA ALA A 96 37.38 1.00 33.61
C ALA A 96 36.55 -0.18 33.07
N TRP A 97 36.96 -1.42 33.37
CA TRP A 97 36.23 -2.62 32.94
C TRP A 97 34.86 -2.77 33.60
N GLY A 98 34.75 -2.42 34.89
CA GLY A 98 33.48 -2.41 35.60
C GLY A 98 32.53 -1.36 35.01
N ALA A 99 33.05 -0.16 34.75
CA ALA A 99 32.28 0.94 34.18
C ALA A 99 31.74 0.59 32.78
N THR A 100 32.56 0.05 31.89
CA THR A 100 32.11 -0.35 30.55
C THR A 100 31.08 -1.47 30.60
N ALA A 101 31.28 -2.49 31.43
CA ALA A 101 30.32 -3.59 31.58
C ALA A 101 28.94 -3.10 32.06
N VAL A 102 28.91 -2.19 33.04
CA VAL A 102 27.65 -1.62 33.56
C VAL A 102 26.95 -0.78 32.50
N VAL A 103 27.67 0.15 31.85
CA VAL A 103 27.07 1.04 30.84
C VAL A 103 26.53 0.25 29.66
N VAL A 104 27.31 -0.71 29.14
CA VAL A 104 26.86 -1.58 28.04
C VAL A 104 25.67 -2.42 28.47
N GLY A 105 25.68 -2.99 29.68
CA GLY A 105 24.56 -3.77 30.21
C GLY A 105 23.26 -2.98 30.24
N ILE A 106 23.29 -1.73 30.73
CA ILE A 106 22.12 -0.84 30.76
C ILE A 106 21.63 -0.54 29.34
N LEU A 107 22.54 -0.19 28.41
CA LEU A 107 22.19 0.11 27.02
C LEU A 107 21.56 -1.09 26.31
N VAL A 108 22.08 -2.30 26.52
CA VAL A 108 21.53 -3.54 25.95
C VAL A 108 20.12 -3.79 26.48
N ILE A 109 19.90 -3.68 27.80
CA ILE A 109 18.57 -3.86 28.39
C ILE A 109 17.57 -2.84 27.83
N ALA A 110 17.96 -1.56 27.77
CA ALA A 110 17.13 -0.52 27.17
C ALA A 110 16.84 -0.81 25.69
N GLY A 111 17.85 -1.19 24.91
CA GLY A 111 17.72 -1.54 23.50
C GLY A 111 16.79 -2.72 23.27
N LEU A 112 16.88 -3.78 24.08
CA LEU A 112 15.96 -4.92 24.03
C LEU A 112 14.53 -4.50 24.34
N TRP A 113 14.31 -3.64 25.33
CA TRP A 113 12.98 -3.13 25.66
C TRP A 113 12.38 -2.35 24.48
N PHE A 114 13.14 -1.42 23.88
CA PHE A 114 12.68 -0.69 22.70
C PHE A 114 12.44 -1.61 21.51
N ALA A 115 13.29 -2.62 21.28
CA ALA A 115 13.10 -3.59 20.20
C ALA A 115 11.81 -4.40 20.39
N LEU A 116 11.52 -4.85 21.61
CA LEU A 116 10.27 -5.55 21.93
C LEU A 116 9.05 -4.64 21.77
N ALA A 117 9.14 -3.38 22.20
CA ALA A 117 8.07 -2.40 22.02
C ALA A 117 7.80 -2.12 20.53
N ALA A 118 8.86 -1.96 19.73
CA ALA A 118 8.77 -1.78 18.28
C ALA A 118 8.13 -2.99 17.60
N LYS A 119 8.57 -4.22 17.92
CA LYS A 119 7.98 -5.46 17.42
C LYS A 119 6.47 -5.53 17.68
N ARG A 120 6.01 -5.17 18.89
CA ARG A 120 4.58 -5.15 19.22
C ARG A 120 3.80 -4.14 18.38
N LYS A 121 4.36 -2.96 18.12
CA LYS A 121 3.71 -1.95 17.27
C LYS A 121 3.63 -2.40 15.81
N PHE A 122 4.73 -2.93 15.26
CA PHE A 122 4.74 -3.44 13.89
C PHE A 122 3.81 -4.65 13.72
N ALA A 123 3.76 -5.56 14.70
CA ALA A 123 2.84 -6.69 14.67
C ALA A 123 1.36 -6.24 14.65
N ARG A 124 1.01 -5.19 15.38
CA ARG A 124 -0.35 -4.62 15.35
C ARG A 124 -0.70 -4.00 14.00
N LEU A 125 0.23 -3.29 13.39
CA LEU A 125 0.04 -2.74 12.05
C LEU A 125 -0.13 -3.87 11.02
N ALA A 126 0.74 -4.88 11.06
CA ALA A 126 0.65 -6.04 10.18
C ALA A 126 -0.67 -6.80 10.34
N ALA A 127 -1.15 -6.99 11.57
CA ALA A 127 -2.44 -7.62 11.84
C ALA A 127 -3.61 -6.80 11.27
N ALA A 128 -3.61 -5.48 11.45
CA ALA A 128 -4.64 -4.60 10.90
C ALA A 128 -4.71 -4.64 9.36
N TYR A 129 -3.55 -4.74 8.68
CA TYR A 129 -3.53 -4.91 7.22
C TYR A 129 -3.99 -6.30 6.76
N ALA A 130 -3.77 -7.34 7.56
CA ALA A 130 -4.22 -8.70 7.27
C ALA A 130 -5.74 -8.85 7.37
N GLU A 131 -6.36 -8.23 8.39
CA GLU A 131 -7.81 -8.24 8.61
C GLU A 131 -8.59 -7.53 7.50
N THR A 132 -8.02 -6.47 6.89
CA THR A 132 -8.62 -5.81 5.71
C THR A 132 -8.53 -6.61 4.40
N ARG A 133 -7.81 -7.73 4.38
CA ARG A 133 -7.58 -8.54 3.17
C ARG A 133 -8.47 -9.79 3.09
N GLU A 134 -9.10 -10.19 4.19
CA GLU A 134 -10.12 -11.26 4.24
C GLU A 134 -11.53 -10.69 4.13
#